data_AF-A0A177A2X0-F1
#
_entry.id   AF-A0A177A2X0-F1
#
_cell.length_a   1.000
_cell.length_b   1.000
_cell.length_c   1.000
_cell.angle_alpha   90.00
_cell.angle_beta   90.00
_cell.angle_gamma   90.00
#
_symmetry.space_group_name_H-M   'P 1'
#
loop_
_entity.id
_entity.type
_entity.pdbx_description
1 polymer ?
#
loop_
_entity_poly.entity_id
_entity_poly.type
_entity_poly.pdbx_seq_one_letter_code
_entity_poly.pdbx_strand_id
1 'polypeptide(L)'
;MLLCGIIDELQKSMGQTGLLSYLFCQATDSRINSATAVLRGLVFLLVDQQLSLISHVQRKYGHAGKTLFEDANAWFALSEIFTNILNDPSLRLTYLIVDAR
;
A
#
# COMPACT_ATOMS: atom_id res chain seq x y z
N MET A 1 4.33 17.45 -13.15
CA MET A 1 5.45 16.88 -12.37
C MET A 1 5.97 15.65 -13.11
N LEU A 2 7.29 15.43 -13.20
CA LEU A 2 7.88 14.31 -13.96
C LEU A 2 7.28 12.95 -13.56
N LEU A 3 7.07 12.73 -12.25
CA LEU A 3 6.57 11.46 -11.74
C LEU A 3 5.12 11.15 -12.16
N CYS A 4 4.25 12.17 -12.24
CA CYS A 4 2.88 11.98 -12.74
C CYS A 4 2.90 11.52 -14.20
N GLY A 5 3.77 12.11 -15.03
CA GLY A 5 3.93 11.67 -16.42
C GLY A 5 4.42 10.22 -16.53
N ILE A 6 5.34 9.80 -15.65
CA ILE A 6 5.79 8.40 -15.59
C ILE A 6 4.63 7.47 -15.19
N ILE A 7 3.84 7.85 -14.18
CA ILE A 7 2.65 7.09 -13.74
C ILE A 7 1.65 6.95 -14.90
N ASP A 8 1.37 8.03 -15.61
CA ASP A 8 0.43 8.03 -16.73
C ASP A 8 0.89 7.09 -17.87
N GLU A 9 2.17 7.15 -18.24
CA GLU A 9 2.72 6.27 -19.29
C GLU A 9 2.79 4.81 -18.83
N LEU A 10 3.15 4.54 -17.57
CA LEU A 10 3.10 3.19 -17.01
C LEU A 10 1.67 2.63 -17.06
N GLN A 11 0.69 3.40 -16.61
CA GLN A 11 -0.71 2.99 -16.61
C GLN A 11 -1.22 2.68 -18.03
N LYS A 12 -0.83 3.47 -19.03
CA LYS A 12 -1.16 3.19 -20.44
C LYS A 12 -0.50 1.89 -20.93
N SER A 13 0.77 1.68 -20.60
CA SER A 13 1.54 0.52 -21.06
C SER A 13 1.06 -0.81 -20.45
N MET A 14 0.57 -0.77 -19.21
CA MET A 14 0.16 -1.97 -18.46
C MET A 14 -1.23 -2.48 -18.83
N GLY A 15 -2.09 -1.65 -19.42
CA GLY A 15 -3.48 -2.04 -19.69
C GLY A 15 -4.20 -2.52 -18.42
N GLN A 16 -4.86 -3.68 -18.48
CA GLN A 16 -5.55 -4.29 -17.31
C GLN A 16 -4.77 -5.42 -16.62
N THR A 17 -3.53 -5.71 -17.03
CA THR A 17 -2.82 -6.94 -16.62
C THR A 17 -2.06 -6.80 -15.30
N GLY A 18 -1.77 -5.58 -14.85
CA GLY A 18 -1.04 -5.31 -13.61
C GLY A 18 -1.71 -4.27 -12.72
N LEU A 19 -1.23 -4.19 -11.48
CA LEU A 19 -1.64 -3.20 -10.48
C LEU A 19 -0.61 -2.08 -10.41
N LEU A 20 -1.08 -0.84 -10.36
CA LEU A 20 -0.23 0.33 -10.16
C LEU A 20 -0.74 1.08 -8.93
N SER A 21 0.03 1.01 -7.85
CA SER A 21 -0.26 1.72 -6.61
C SER A 21 0.81 2.77 -6.38
N TYR A 22 0.39 4.03 -6.20
CA TYR A 22 1.31 5.14 -5.99
C TYR A 22 0.90 6.00 -4.79
N LEU A 23 1.90 6.56 -4.11
CA LEU A 23 1.68 7.47 -3.01
C LEU A 23 2.66 8.65 -3.10
N PHE A 24 2.13 9.86 -2.98
CA PHE A 24 2.91 11.07 -2.87
C PHE A 24 3.00 11.46 -1.39
N CYS A 25 4.19 11.35 -0.80
CA CYS A 25 4.42 11.87 0.53
C CYS A 25 4.42 13.39 0.46
N GLN A 26 3.80 14.04 1.43
CA GLN A 26 3.85 15.49 1.58
C GLN A 26 4.47 15.80 2.92
N ALA A 27 5.69 16.35 2.93
CA ALA A 27 6.43 16.64 4.16
C ALA A 27 5.62 17.45 5.19
N THR A 28 4.76 18.36 4.71
CA THR A 28 3.91 19.24 5.52
C THR A 28 2.62 18.59 6.01
N ASP A 29 2.18 17.46 5.43
CA ASP A 29 0.96 16.76 5.86
C ASP A 29 1.32 15.60 6.79
N SER A 30 1.14 15.83 8.10
CA SER A 30 1.37 14.84 9.17
C SER A 30 0.63 13.50 8.97
N ARG A 31 -0.40 13.46 8.13
CA ARG A 31 -1.14 12.23 7.82
C ARG A 31 -0.41 11.31 6.85
N ILE A 32 0.53 11.83 6.06
CA ILE A 32 1.24 11.11 4.98
C ILE A 32 2.74 11.39 4.95
N ASN A 33 3.31 11.93 6.03
CA ASN A 33 4.74 12.22 6.16
C ASN A 33 5.51 11.19 7.01
N SER A 34 4.88 10.08 7.40
CA SER A 34 5.52 9.01 8.17
C SER A 34 5.55 7.70 7.39
N ALA A 35 6.58 6.90 7.61
CA ALA A 35 6.71 5.58 6.98
C ALA A 35 5.49 4.67 7.27
N THR A 36 4.93 4.75 8.48
CA THR A 36 3.70 4.03 8.86
C THR A 36 2.50 4.48 8.04
N ALA A 37 2.33 5.79 7.82
CA ALA A 37 1.26 6.30 6.97
C ALA A 37 1.41 5.85 5.52
N VAL A 38 2.64 5.85 5.00
CA VAL A 38 2.95 5.36 3.65
C VAL A 38 2.57 3.90 3.50
N LEU A 39 3.02 3.03 4.40
CA LEU A 39 2.65 1.61 4.42
C LEU A 39 1.15 1.40 4.51
N ARG A 40 0.47 2.14 5.38
CA ARG A 40 -1.00 2.06 5.53
C ARG A 40 -1.70 2.39 4.21
N GLY A 41 -1.26 3.45 3.53
CA GLY A 41 -1.78 3.85 2.22
C GLY A 41 -1.54 2.78 1.15
N LEU A 42 -0.33 2.21 1.09
CA LEU A 42 -0.02 1.14 0.13
C LEU A 42 -0.85 -0.12 0.38
N VAL A 43 -0.99 -0.57 1.62
CA VAL A 43 -1.84 -1.71 1.97
C VAL A 43 -3.29 -1.46 1.55
N PHE A 44 -3.80 -0.26 1.82
CA PHE A 44 -5.15 0.12 1.40
C PHE A 44 -5.31 0.03 -0.12
N LEU A 45 -4.40 0.63 -0.89
CA LEU A 45 -4.47 0.63 -2.36
C LEU A 45 -4.38 -0.78 -2.95
N LEU A 46 -3.50 -1.63 -2.43
CA LEU A 46 -3.36 -3.02 -2.91
C LEU A 46 -4.64 -3.82 -2.69
N VAL A 47 -5.27 -3.67 -1.52
CA VAL A 47 -6.51 -4.38 -1.19
C VAL A 47 -7.70 -3.84 -2.00
N ASP A 48 -7.77 -2.52 -2.21
CA ASP A 48 -8.80 -1.89 -3.04
C ASP A 48 -8.71 -2.36 -4.50
N GLN A 49 -7.47 -2.42 -5.03
CA GLN A 49 -7.21 -2.87 -6.39
C GLN A 49 -7.37 -4.38 -6.57
N GLN A 50 -7.14 -5.18 -5.53
CA GLN A 50 -7.31 -6.64 -5.56
C GLN A 50 -7.88 -7.16 -4.23
N LEU A 51 -9.21 -7.27 -4.21
CA LEU A 51 -9.97 -7.60 -3.00
C LEU A 51 -9.60 -8.95 -2.36
N SER A 52 -9.08 -9.92 -3.12
CA SER A 52 -8.65 -11.22 -2.56
C SER A 52 -7.57 -11.09 -1.47
N LEU A 53 -6.79 -10.00 -1.52
CA LEU A 53 -5.72 -9.70 -0.56
C LEU A 53 -6.26 -9.22 0.79
N ILE A 54 -7.55 -8.88 0.91
CA ILE A 54 -8.16 -8.40 2.17
C ILE A 54 -8.01 -9.42 3.31
N SER A 55 -7.89 -10.71 2.97
CA SER A 55 -7.69 -11.81 3.92
C SER A 55 -6.44 -11.61 4.79
N HIS A 56 -5.36 -11.03 4.24
CA HIS A 56 -4.13 -10.72 4.99
C HIS A 56 -4.36 -9.66 6.07
N VAL A 57 -5.19 -8.67 5.76
CA VAL A 57 -5.57 -7.60 6.69
C VAL A 57 -6.52 -8.15 7.75
N GLN A 58 -7.58 -8.84 7.33
CA GLN A 58 -8.62 -9.40 8.21
C GLN A 58 -8.05 -10.37 9.23
N ARG A 59 -7.12 -11.24 8.82
CA ARG A 59 -6.46 -12.19 9.73
C ARG A 59 -5.80 -11.49 10.92
N LYS A 60 -5.13 -10.36 10.69
CA LYS A 60 -4.49 -9.58 11.75
C LYS A 60 -5.51 -8.71 12.51
N TYR A 61 -6.47 -8.12 11.79
CA TYR A 61 -7.52 -7.30 12.38
C TYR A 61 -8.41 -8.08 13.35
N GLY A 62 -8.72 -9.34 13.07
CA GLY A 62 -9.51 -10.18 13.97
C GLY A 62 -8.88 -10.38 15.35
N HIS A 63 -7.55 -10.28 15.47
CA HIS A 63 -6.83 -10.47 16.73
C HIS A 63 -6.62 -9.16 17.51
N ALA A 64 -6.30 -8.06 16.82
CA ALA A 64 -5.93 -6.79 17.47
C ALA A 64 -7.00 -5.69 17.34
N GLY A 65 -7.96 -5.84 16.43
CA GLY A 65 -8.96 -4.81 16.14
C GLY A 65 -8.34 -3.51 15.62
N LYS A 66 -8.98 -2.38 15.97
CA LYS A 66 -8.61 -1.05 15.46
C LYS A 66 -7.21 -0.60 15.90
N THR A 67 -6.73 -1.06 17.06
CA THR A 67 -5.40 -0.68 17.59
C THR A 67 -4.25 -1.17 16.70
N LEU A 68 -4.49 -2.19 15.86
CA LEU A 68 -3.54 -2.70 14.85
C LEU A 68 -2.94 -1.58 13.98
N PHE A 69 -3.70 -0.52 13.73
CA PHE A 69 -3.29 0.59 12.87
C PHE A 69 -2.97 1.88 13.62
N GLU A 70 -3.20 1.94 14.93
CA GLU A 70 -3.15 3.18 15.72
C GLU A 70 -2.12 3.14 16.86
N ASP A 71 -1.73 1.95 17.31
CA ASP A 71 -0.79 1.77 18.43
C ASP A 71 0.69 1.92 18.01
N ALA A 72 1.61 2.03 18.98
CA ALA A 72 3.06 2.06 18.81
C ALA A 72 3.58 0.90 17.94
N ASN A 73 2.85 -0.21 17.90
CA ASN A 73 3.18 -1.39 17.12
C ASN A 73 2.65 -1.36 15.66
N ALA A 74 1.96 -0.29 15.25
CA ALA A 74 1.33 -0.20 13.93
C ALA A 74 2.33 -0.37 12.78
N TRP A 75 3.56 0.12 12.92
CA TRP A 75 4.62 -0.10 11.94
C TRP A 75 4.91 -1.58 11.72
N PHE A 76 5.10 -2.34 12.81
CA PHE A 76 5.42 -3.77 12.74
C PHE A 76 4.26 -4.56 12.14
N ALA A 77 3.03 -4.29 12.62
CA ALA A 77 1.83 -4.92 12.11
C ALA A 77 1.61 -4.66 10.61
N LEU A 78 1.70 -3.41 10.17
CA LEU A 78 1.55 -3.04 8.77
C LEU A 78 2.66 -3.62 7.89
N SER A 79 3.90 -3.63 8.37
CA SER A 79 5.04 -4.22 7.66
C SER A 79 4.83 -5.72 7.44
N GLU A 80 4.33 -6.43 8.44
CA GLU A 80 4.03 -7.85 8.33
C GLU A 80 2.86 -8.12 7.38
N ILE A 81 1.77 -7.35 7.46
CA ILE A 81 0.63 -7.45 6.53
C ILE A 81 1.10 -7.20 5.10
N PHE A 82 1.84 -6.12 4.88
CA PHE A 82 2.36 -5.75 3.56
C PHE A 82 3.30 -6.83 3.01
N THR A 83 4.21 -7.36 3.83
CA THR A 83 5.10 -8.46 3.44
C THR A 83 4.31 -9.71 3.06
N ASN A 84 3.25 -10.05 3.80
CA ASN A 84 2.40 -11.18 3.46
C ASN A 84 1.65 -10.97 2.14
N ILE A 85 1.17 -9.75 1.86
CA ILE A 85 0.55 -9.40 0.58
C ILE A 85 1.56 -9.56 -0.56
N LEU A 86 2.78 -9.04 -0.40
CA LEU A 86 3.82 -9.14 -1.43
C LEU A 86 4.26 -10.59 -1.73
N ASN A 87 4.13 -11.48 -0.75
CA ASN A 87 4.42 -12.91 -0.91
C ASN A 87 3.20 -13.73 -1.34
N ASP A 88 2.02 -13.12 -1.53
CA ASP A 88 0.83 -13.84 -1.96
C ASP A 88 0.99 -14.28 -3.42
N PRO A 89 0.90 -15.58 -3.73
CA PRO A 89 1.08 -16.08 -5.09
C PRO A 89 -0.02 -15.62 -6.07
N SER A 90 -1.16 -15.16 -5.56
CA SER A 90 -2.24 -14.57 -6.35
C SER A 90 -2.05 -13.09 -6.61
N LEU A 91 -1.03 -12.44 -6.03
CA LEU A 91 -0.74 -11.04 -6.30
C LEU A 91 -0.42 -10.85 -7.78
N ARG A 92 -1.23 -10.04 -8.46
CA ARG A 92 -0.96 -9.64 -9.85
C ARG A 92 0.33 -8.85 -9.93
N LEU A 93 0.97 -8.82 -11.10
CA LEU A 93 2.15 -8.00 -11.35
C LEU A 93 1.88 -6.56 -10.86
N THR A 94 2.62 -6.13 -9.85
CA THR A 94 2.34 -4.90 -9.11
C THR A 94 3.54 -3.97 -9.19
N TYR A 95 3.29 -2.72 -9.56
CA TYR A 95 4.26 -1.63 -9.46
C TYR A 95 3.86 -0.71 -8.31
N LEU A 96 4.84 -0.44 -7.45
CA LEU A 96 4.69 0.46 -6.31
C LEU A 96 5.57 1.69 -6.54
N ILE A 97 4.97 2.87 -6.46
CA ILE A 97 5.69 4.14 -6.63
C ILE A 97 5.48 4.99 -5.38
N VAL A 98 6.58 5.40 -4.74
CA VAL A 98 6.55 6.28 -3.57
C VAL A 98 7.39 7.51 -3.84
N ASP A 99 6.77 8.67 -3.74
CA ASP A 99 7.45 9.98 -3.86
C ASP A 99 7.67 10.57 -2.47
N ALA A 100 8.86 10.37 -1.91
CA ALA A 100 9.26 10.98 -0.65
C ALA A 100 10.10 12.24 -0.94
N ARG A 101 9.43 13.40 -1.07
CA ARG A 101 10.07 14.71 -1.22
C ARG A 101 10.06 15.51 0.07
#